data_AF-A0A7X7LGP6-F1
#
_entry.id   AF-A0A7X7LGP6-F1
#
_cell.length_a   1.000
_cell.length_b   1.000
_cell.length_c   1.000
_cell.angle_alpha   90.00
_cell.angle_beta   90.00
_cell.angle_gamma   90.00
#
_symmetry.space_group_name_H-M   'P 1'
#
loop_
_entity.id
_entity.type
_entity.pdbx_description
1 polymer ?
#
loop_
_entity_poly.entity_id
_entity_poly.type
_entity_poly.pdbx_seq_one_letter_code
_entity_poly.pdbx_strand_id
1 'polypeptide(L)' 'MISKHTKPNAANPQGGIVKKEASLHISNLMVVDGKGKATRIGRKRDSNNKLVRYSKKTGEVIK' A
#
# COMPACT_ATOMS: atom_id res chain seq x y z
N MET A 1 2.34 5.81 13.48
CA MET A 1 2.89 4.67 14.25
C MET A 1 2.24 4.69 15.62
N ILE A 2 1.83 3.54 16.15
CA ILE A 2 1.17 3.40 17.44
C ILE A 2 2.05 2.65 18.43
N SER A 3 2.03 3.09 19.68
CA SER A 3 2.67 2.40 20.79
C SER A 3 1.68 1.40 21.39
N LYS A 4 1.96 0.10 21.26
CA LYS A 4 1.14 -0.96 21.85
C LYS A 4 1.90 -1.63 22.99
N HIS A 5 1.33 -1.59 24.19
CA HIS A 5 1.84 -2.34 25.32
C HIS A 5 1.57 -3.83 25.10
N THR A 6 2.62 -4.64 25.18
CA THR A 6 2.54 -6.10 25.03
C THR A 6 2.99 -6.78 26.30
N LYS A 7 2.14 -7.68 26.80
CA LYS A 7 2.52 -8.59 27.90
C LYS A 7 3.61 -9.56 27.40
N PRO A 8 4.51 -10.03 28.28
CA PRO A 8 5.51 -11.02 27.93
C PRO A 8 4.90 -12.24 27.23
N ASN A 9 5.54 -12.69 26.15
CA ASN A 9 5.18 -13.92 25.44
C ASN A 9 6.45 -14.64 24.98
N ALA A 10 6.33 -15.86 24.44
CA ALA A 10 7.49 -16.66 24.02
C ALA A 10 8.39 -15.95 22.97
N ALA A 11 7.83 -15.05 22.17
CA ALA A 11 8.57 -14.26 21.18
C ALA A 11 9.20 -12.99 21.77
N ASN A 12 8.66 -12.46 22.87
CA ASN A 12 9.14 -11.27 23.57
C ASN A 12 9.07 -11.49 25.11
N PRO A 13 10.07 -12.18 25.70
CA PRO A 13 10.05 -12.56 27.11
C PRO A 13 10.13 -11.39 28.08
N GLN A 14 10.75 -10.28 27.66
CA GLN A 14 10.88 -9.06 28.48
C GLN A 14 9.56 -8.25 28.54
N GLY A 15 8.59 -8.53 27.66
CA GLY A 15 7.46 -7.63 27.42
C GLY A 15 7.92 -6.24 26.95
N GLY A 16 6.99 -5.29 26.84
CA GLY A 16 7.34 -3.89 26.59
C GLY A 16 6.40 -3.15 25.65
N ILE A 17 6.80 -1.93 25.28
CA ILE A 17 6.08 -1.06 24.37
C ILE A 17 6.58 -1.31 22.95
N VAL A 18 5.76 -1.98 22.14
CA VAL A 18 6.08 -2.24 20.73
C VAL A 18 5.51 -1.12 19.88
N LYS A 19 6.36 -0.48 19.06
CA LYS A 19 5.92 0.45 18.03
C LYS A 19 5.45 -0.33 16.81
N LYS A 20 4.17 -0.24 16.48
CA LYS A 20 3.56 -0.89 15.31
C LYS A 20 2.97 0.14 14.37
N GLU A 21 2.90 -0.19 13.09
CA GLU A 21 2.12 0.59 12.13
C GLU A 21 0.63 0.51 12.45
N ALA A 22 -0.07 1.62 12.29
CA ALA A 22 -1.51 1.69 12.43
C ALA A 22 -2.17 1.47 11.07
N SER A 23 -3.40 0.97 11.07
CA SER A 23 -4.22 0.94 9.86
C SER A 23 -4.44 2.37 9.34
N LEU A 24 -4.37 2.54 8.03
CA LEU A 24 -4.72 3.77 7.33
C LEU A 24 -5.91 3.50 6.43
N HIS A 25 -6.84 4.45 6.36
CA HIS A 25 -7.98 4.33 5.47
C HIS A 25 -7.51 4.39 4.01
N ILE A 26 -8.05 3.51 3.17
CA ILE A 26 -7.58 3.34 1.78
C ILE A 26 -7.75 4.60 0.92
N SER A 27 -8.70 5.48 1.24
CA SER A 27 -8.90 6.75 0.53
C SER A 27 -7.74 7.74 0.70
N ASN A 28 -6.93 7.60 1.75
CA ASN A 28 -5.81 8.50 2.04
C ASN A 28 -4.53 8.08 1.31
N LEU A 29 -4.58 7.01 0.51
CA LEU A 29 -3.46 6.47 -0.24
C LEU A 29 -3.66 6.71 -1.74
N MET A 30 -2.55 6.93 -2.45
CA MET A 30 -2.52 6.99 -3.91
C MET A 30 -1.49 5.99 -4.44
N VAL A 31 -1.76 5.44 -5.62
CA VAL A 31 -0.79 4.55 -6.27
C VAL A 31 0.31 5.38 -6.91
N VAL A 32 1.54 4.99 -6.61
CA VAL A 32 2.75 5.55 -7.20
C VAL A 32 3.00 4.85 -8.52
N ASP A 33 3.12 5.65 -9.57
CA ASP A 33 3.43 5.19 -10.92
C ASP A 33 4.91 4.80 -11.03
N GLY A 34 5.31 4.09 -12.08
CA GLY A 34 6.70 3.66 -12.30
C GLY A 34 7.72 4.81 -12.30
N LYS A 35 7.26 6.05 -12.55
CA LYS A 35 8.03 7.30 -12.50
C LYS A 35 8.05 7.99 -11.12
N GLY A 36 7.59 7.33 -10.06
CA GLY A 36 7.62 7.86 -8.69
C GLY A 36 6.56 8.92 -8.39
N LYS A 37 5.66 9.24 -9.33
CA LYS A 37 4.58 10.22 -9.13
C LYS A 37 3.30 9.55 -8.66
N ALA A 38 2.58 10.16 -7.71
CA ALA A 38 1.26 9.71 -7.31
C ALA A 38 0.21 9.98 -8.41
N THR A 39 -0.57 8.96 -8.78
CA THR A 39 -1.53 9.03 -9.90
C THR A 39 -2.88 8.40 -9.58
N ARG A 40 -3.93 8.85 -10.29
CA ARG A 40 -5.22 8.16 -10.30
C ARG A 40 -5.18 7.02 -11.32
N ILE A 41 -5.91 5.95 -11.03
CA ILE A 41 -5.96 4.74 -11.86
C ILE A 41 -7.15 4.79 -12.82
N GLY A 42 -6.93 4.34 -14.07
CA GLY A 42 -7.97 3.92 -15.01
C GLY A 42 -7.87 2.42 -15.31
N ARG A 43 -8.87 1.84 -15.98
CA ARG A 43 -8.83 0.47 -16.51
C ARG A 43 -8.91 0.51 -18.03
N LYS A 44 -8.02 -0.22 -18.72
CA LYS A 44 -8.04 -0.42 -20.18
C LYS A 44 -7.90 -1.91 -20.49
N ARG A 45 -8.40 -2.37 -21.63
CA ARG A 45 -8.11 -3.72 -22.11
C ARG A 45 -6.76 -3.73 -22.82
N ASP A 46 -5.94 -4.72 -22.52
CA ASP A 46 -4.68 -4.95 -23.22
C ASP A 46 -4.91 -5.74 -24.51
N SER A 47 -3.87 -5.89 -25.32
CA SER A 47 -3.82 -6.70 -26.55
C SER A 47 -4.35 -8.12 -26.37
N ASN A 48 -4.15 -8.71 -25.17
CA ASN A 48 -4.65 -10.04 -24.80
C ASN A 48 -6.07 -10.01 -24.21
N ASN A 49 -6.86 -8.96 -24.46
CA ASN A 49 -8.22 -8.74 -23.96
C ASN A 49 -8.35 -8.73 -22.42
N LYS A 50 -7.24 -8.66 -21.68
CA LYS A 50 -7.20 -8.62 -20.21
C LYS A 50 -7.38 -7.20 -19.71
N LEU A 51 -8.18 -7.02 -18.65
CA LEU A 51 -8.32 -5.74 -17.97
C LEU A 51 -7.05 -5.40 -17.18
N VAL A 52 -6.37 -4.33 -17.57
CA VAL A 52 -5.17 -3.81 -16.90
C VAL A 52 -5.43 -2.43 -16.31
N ARG A 53 -4.79 -2.16 -15.17
CA ARG A 53 -4.80 -0.84 -14.53
C ARG A 53 -3.75 0.03 -15.22
N TYR A 54 -4.09 1.27 -15.53
CA TYR A 54 -3.14 2.24 -16.08
C TYR A 54 -3.13 3.54 -15.28
N SER A 55 -1.99 4.20 -15.24
CA SER A 55 -1.82 5.53 -14.67
C SER A 55 -2.50 6.56 -15.58
N LYS A 56 -3.46 7.32 -15.06
CA LYS A 56 -4.13 8.38 -15.85
C LYS A 56 -3.19 9.53 -16.23
N LYS A 57 -2.04 9.68 -15.56
CA LYS A 57 -1.09 10.77 -15.86
C LYS A 57 -0.11 10.40 -16.98
N THR A 58 0.34 9.15 -17.04
CA THR A 58 1.41 8.72 -17.97
C THR A 58 0.93 7.73 -19.02
N GLY A 59 -0.26 7.14 -18.85
CA GLY A 59 -0.77 6.07 -19.71
C GLY A 59 -0.10 4.72 -19.50
N GLU A 60 0.90 4.65 -18.62
CA GLU A 60 1.69 3.46 -18.31
C GLU A 60 0.83 2.44 -17.56
N VAL A 61 1.05 1.16 -17.88
CA VAL A 61 0.37 0.06 -17.20
C VAL A 61 1.00 -0.10 -15.82
N ILE A 62 0.17 -0.04 -14.79
CA ILE A 62 0.59 -0.25 -13.40
C ILE A 62 0.77 -1.76 -13.23
N LYS A 63 2.03 -2.20 -13.12
CA LYS A 63 2.39 -3.59 -12.81
C LYS A 63 2.54 -3.80 -11.31
#